data_AF-A0A9E2M2V5-F1
#
_entry.id   AF-A0A9E2M2V5-F1
#
_cell.length_a   1.000
_cell.length_b   1.000
_cell.length_c   1.000
_cell.angle_alpha   90.00
_cell.angle_beta   90.00
_cell.angle_gamma   90.00
#
_symmetry.space_group_name_H-M   'P 1'
#
loop_
_entity.id
_entity.type
_entity.pdbx_description
1 polymer ?
#
loop_
_entity_poly.entity_id
_entity_poly.type
_entity_poly.pdbx_seq_one_letter_code
_entity_poly.pdbx_strand_id
1 'polypeptide(L)'
;MFPVCINEDNSDRISPSENHIFSWGDDCLYMITGDLGDTVRFAPKPYEYIPLEPVVSRDLSHYIVGGTMCRIVDSTYIVLDTMISDIKGDSLQCDFLYYSFIPTEPAVIFILVCDDDETFVLESIGSFNYETGELTIIDSIAGMEDFSIPVYSPDGEKIALLSDGKVYILYRWMNEVQ
;
A
#
# COMPACT_ATOMS: atom_id res chain seq x y z
N MET A 1 15.79 9.72 -30.61
CA MET A 1 15.76 10.36 -29.27
C MET A 1 16.43 9.35 -28.34
N PHE A 2 17.59 9.69 -27.79
CA PHE A 2 18.45 8.75 -27.05
C PHE A 2 17.96 8.56 -25.61
N PRO A 3 18.16 7.38 -24.99
CA PRO A 3 17.83 7.16 -23.59
C PRO A 3 18.77 7.97 -22.69
N VAL A 4 18.21 8.59 -21.65
CA VAL A 4 18.96 9.22 -20.56
C VAL A 4 18.92 8.25 -19.38
N CYS A 5 20.07 7.68 -19.03
CA CYS A 5 20.26 6.98 -17.77
C CYS A 5 20.51 8.02 -16.67
N ILE A 6 19.78 7.93 -15.56
CA ILE A 6 20.11 8.68 -14.34
C ILE A 6 20.83 7.72 -13.39
N ASN A 7 21.94 8.23 -12.86
CA ASN A 7 22.98 7.57 -12.10
C ASN A 7 22.51 7.25 -10.66
N GLU A 8 22.83 6.06 -10.15
CA GLU A 8 22.36 5.49 -8.87
C GLU A 8 22.94 6.13 -7.59
N ASP A 9 23.62 7.28 -7.67
CA ASP A 9 24.49 7.73 -6.56
C ASP A 9 24.22 9.17 -6.04
N ASN A 10 23.00 9.69 -6.22
CA ASN A 10 22.61 10.97 -5.62
C ASN A 10 21.29 10.84 -4.84
N SER A 11 21.40 10.74 -3.53
CA SER A 11 20.32 10.92 -2.54
C SER A 11 19.77 12.36 -2.49
N ASP A 12 20.01 13.18 -3.51
CA ASP A 12 19.47 14.51 -3.63
C ASP A 12 18.15 14.46 -4.41
N ARG A 13 17.08 14.23 -3.64
CA ARG A 13 15.73 14.78 -3.79
C ARG A 13 15.20 14.86 -5.23
N ILE A 14 14.30 13.92 -5.53
CA ILE A 14 13.28 14.04 -6.58
C ILE A 14 12.71 15.48 -6.51
N SER A 15 12.92 16.25 -7.58
CA SER A 15 12.41 17.62 -7.67
C SER A 15 10.87 17.58 -7.72
N PRO A 16 10.14 18.35 -6.88
CA PRO A 16 8.67 18.40 -6.81
C PRO A 16 7.94 18.81 -8.11
N SER A 17 8.67 18.92 -9.22
CA SER A 17 8.21 19.52 -10.47
C SER A 17 8.66 18.78 -11.72
N GLU A 18 9.35 17.64 -11.56
CA GLU A 18 9.84 16.86 -12.69
C GLU A 18 8.97 15.61 -12.90
N ASN A 19 8.70 15.30 -14.16
CA ASN A 19 8.02 14.07 -14.53
C ASN A 19 9.04 12.93 -14.46
N HIS A 20 8.74 11.92 -13.66
CA HIS A 20 9.52 10.69 -13.56
C HIS A 20 8.82 9.58 -14.34
N ILE A 21 9.61 8.73 -15.00
CA ILE A 21 9.09 7.52 -15.64
C ILE A 21 8.73 6.54 -14.53
N PHE A 22 7.45 6.18 -14.46
CA PHE A 22 6.90 5.27 -13.46
C PHE A 22 6.96 3.82 -13.92
N SER A 23 6.46 3.58 -15.14
CA SER A 23 6.42 2.25 -15.74
C SER A 23 6.37 2.36 -17.25
N TRP A 24 6.81 1.31 -17.94
CA TRP A 24 6.72 1.19 -19.38
C TRP A 24 5.95 -0.08 -19.74
N GLY A 25 4.72 0.09 -20.24
CA GLY A 25 3.88 -1.00 -20.72
C GLY A 25 4.03 -1.21 -22.23
N ASP A 26 3.41 -2.28 -22.74
CA ASP A 26 3.38 -2.61 -24.17
C ASP A 26 2.62 -1.56 -25.01
N ASP A 27 1.78 -0.75 -24.36
CA ASP A 27 0.88 0.23 -24.98
C ASP A 27 1.32 1.69 -24.77
N CYS A 28 1.93 2.03 -23.64
CA CYS A 28 2.37 3.40 -23.35
C CYS A 28 3.45 3.53 -22.24
N LEU A 29 4.00 4.75 -22.15
CA LEU A 29 4.89 5.19 -21.08
C LEU A 29 4.07 5.89 -20.01
N TYR A 30 4.12 5.40 -18.77
CA TYR A 30 3.45 6.00 -17.63
C TYR A 30 4.43 6.93 -16.90
N MET A 31 4.02 8.19 -16.70
CA MET A 31 4.81 9.18 -15.96
C MET A 31 4.10 9.58 -14.67
N ILE A 32 4.86 9.79 -13.60
CA ILE A 32 4.38 10.37 -12.34
C ILE A 32 5.06 11.72 -12.11
N THR A 33 4.34 12.66 -11.50
CA THR A 33 4.91 13.91 -10.97
C THR A 33 4.76 13.81 -9.46
N GLY A 34 5.87 13.73 -8.73
CA GLY A 34 5.82 13.78 -7.27
C GLY A 34 5.53 15.22 -6.84
N ASP A 35 4.40 15.47 -6.18
CA ASP A 35 4.03 16.81 -5.67
C ASP A 35 4.60 17.08 -4.25
N LEU A 36 5.36 16.13 -3.69
CA LEU A 36 5.80 16.09 -2.30
C LEU A 36 4.63 16.23 -1.30
N GLY A 37 3.40 15.96 -1.76
CA GLY A 37 2.16 16.07 -1.02
C GLY A 37 1.85 14.87 -0.15
N ASP A 38 2.85 14.02 0.11
CA ASP A 38 2.77 13.09 1.23
C ASP A 38 2.54 13.96 2.46
N THR A 39 1.36 13.85 3.07
CA THR A 39 0.92 14.82 4.07
C THR A 39 1.96 14.85 5.17
N VAL A 40 2.74 15.93 5.23
CA VAL A 40 3.76 16.17 6.25
C VAL A 40 3.01 16.38 7.57
N ARG A 41 2.51 15.30 8.17
CA ARG A 41 2.18 15.30 9.58
C ARG A 41 3.52 15.47 10.28
N PHE A 42 3.60 16.44 11.18
CA PHE A 42 4.74 16.63 12.06
C PHE A 42 4.77 15.45 13.05
N ALA A 43 5.13 14.27 12.56
CA ALA A 43 5.66 13.23 13.42
C ALA A 43 7.01 13.76 13.92
N PRO A 44 7.27 13.74 15.24
CA PRO A 44 8.57 14.16 15.78
C PRO A 44 9.72 13.25 15.31
N LYS A 45 9.40 12.13 14.64
CA LYS A 45 10.32 11.13 14.10
C LYS A 45 10.13 11.05 12.58
N PRO A 46 11.19 11.20 11.76
CA PRO A 46 11.09 10.91 10.34
C PRO A 46 10.78 9.43 10.15
N TYR A 47 9.86 9.10 9.23
CA TYR A 47 9.64 7.73 8.80
C TYR A 47 10.97 7.17 8.26
N GLU A 48 11.29 5.92 8.64
CA GLU A 48 12.35 5.20 7.96
C GLU A 48 11.86 4.92 6.54
N TYR A 49 12.61 5.40 5.53
CA TYR A 49 12.20 5.23 4.15
C TYR A 49 12.26 3.75 3.78
N ILE A 50 11.10 3.12 3.64
CA ILE A 50 10.98 1.78 3.09
C ILE A 50 10.66 1.94 1.60
N PRO A 51 11.60 1.63 0.69
CA PRO A 51 11.33 1.68 -0.74
C PRO A 51 10.30 0.60 -1.07
N LEU A 52 9.04 1.01 -1.20
CA LEU A 52 7.98 0.15 -1.71
C LEU A 52 7.88 0.34 -3.21
N GLU A 53 7.95 -0.76 -3.95
CA GLU A 53 7.66 -0.74 -5.37
C GLU A 53 6.20 -0.36 -5.59
N PRO A 54 5.91 0.47 -6.59
CA PRO A 54 4.53 0.80 -6.87
C PRO A 54 3.78 -0.41 -7.42
N VAL A 55 2.50 -0.53 -7.06
CA VAL A 55 1.61 -1.56 -7.61
C VAL A 55 0.50 -0.92 -8.41
N VAL A 56 0.04 -1.61 -9.46
CA VAL A 56 -1.01 -1.13 -10.37
C VAL A 56 -2.18 -2.10 -10.32
N SER A 57 -3.40 -1.57 -10.33
CA SER A 57 -4.61 -2.39 -10.38
C SER A 57 -4.71 -3.12 -11.71
N ARG A 58 -5.34 -4.31 -11.70
CA ARG A 58 -5.43 -5.17 -12.89
C ARG A 58 -6.15 -4.51 -14.07
N ASP A 59 -7.13 -3.68 -13.77
CA ASP A 59 -7.92 -2.92 -14.73
C ASP A 59 -7.27 -1.59 -15.15
N LEU A 60 -6.05 -1.31 -14.67
CA LEU A 60 -5.28 -0.09 -14.93
C LEU A 60 -6.04 1.20 -14.53
N SER A 61 -6.94 1.10 -13.55
CA SER A 61 -7.69 2.25 -13.05
C SER A 61 -6.96 2.98 -11.91
N HIS A 62 -6.13 2.28 -11.14
CA HIS A 62 -5.43 2.81 -9.97
C HIS A 62 -3.98 2.32 -9.88
N TYR A 63 -3.16 3.07 -9.14
CA TYR A 63 -1.86 2.61 -8.64
C TYR A 63 -1.68 3.02 -7.18
N ILE A 64 -0.75 2.37 -6.49
CA ILE A 64 -0.36 2.72 -5.11
C ILE A 64 1.14 2.95 -5.08
N VAL A 65 1.56 4.01 -4.39
CA VAL A 65 2.95 4.32 -4.07
C VAL A 65 3.00 4.99 -2.70
N GLY A 66 3.85 4.47 -1.80
CA GLY A 66 4.07 5.04 -0.46
C GLY A 66 2.77 5.41 0.29
N GLY A 67 1.87 4.45 0.52
CA GLY A 67 0.61 4.70 1.24
C GLY A 67 -0.42 5.56 0.49
N THR A 68 -0.09 6.09 -0.70
CA THR A 68 -1.00 6.89 -1.52
C THR A 68 -1.54 6.08 -2.69
N MET A 69 -2.85 5.92 -2.73
CA MET A 69 -3.55 5.33 -3.87
C MET A 69 -4.02 6.43 -4.81
N CYS A 70 -3.66 6.32 -6.08
CA CYS A 70 -3.97 7.31 -7.11
C CYS A 70 -4.82 6.67 -8.22
N ARG A 71 -5.86 7.37 -8.64
CA ARG A 71 -6.66 7.02 -9.80
C ARG A 71 -6.00 7.56 -11.06
N ILE A 72 -5.78 6.69 -12.04
CA ILE A 72 -4.96 7.00 -13.23
C ILE A 72 -5.64 8.03 -14.13
N VAL A 73 -6.96 7.96 -14.29
CA VAL A 73 -7.68 8.78 -15.28
C VAL A 73 -7.72 10.27 -14.96
N ASP A 74 -7.76 10.63 -13.68
CA ASP A 74 -7.95 12.01 -13.22
C ASP A 74 -6.97 12.45 -12.13
N SER A 75 -6.03 11.57 -11.74
CA SER A 75 -5.02 11.83 -10.69
C SER A 75 -5.64 12.16 -9.33
N THR A 76 -6.92 11.83 -9.10
CA THR A 76 -7.50 11.88 -7.76
C THR A 76 -6.84 10.83 -6.88
N TYR A 77 -6.67 11.12 -5.60
CA TYR A 77 -5.89 10.26 -4.70
C TYR A 77 -6.55 10.10 -3.33
N ILE A 78 -6.15 9.02 -2.68
CA ILE A 78 -6.54 8.61 -1.35
C ILE A 78 -5.25 8.36 -0.56
N VAL A 79 -5.08 9.06 0.55
CA VAL A 79 -3.94 8.85 1.47
C VAL A 79 -4.37 7.83 2.50
N LEU A 80 -3.91 6.59 2.36
CA LEU A 80 -4.33 5.46 3.20
C LEU A 80 -3.98 5.71 4.68
N ASP A 81 -2.82 6.31 4.94
CA ASP A 81 -2.30 6.68 6.27
C ASP A 81 -3.28 7.48 7.12
N THR A 82 -4.16 8.26 6.48
CA THR A 82 -5.13 9.10 7.18
C THR A 82 -6.32 8.34 7.75
N MET A 83 -6.59 7.13 7.24
CA MET A 83 -7.79 6.35 7.58
C MET A 83 -7.76 5.73 8.98
N ILE A 84 -6.57 5.52 9.53
CA ILE A 84 -6.39 4.74 10.76
C ILE A 84 -6.51 5.59 12.01
N SER A 85 -6.17 6.88 11.88
CA SER A 85 -7.08 7.98 12.23
C SER A 85 -8.14 7.65 13.27
N ASP A 86 -9.24 7.14 12.71
CA ASP A 86 -10.53 7.07 13.34
C ASP A 86 -10.73 5.77 14.14
N ILE A 87 -9.82 4.79 13.99
CA ILE A 87 -9.98 3.46 14.57
C ILE A 87 -9.37 3.36 15.97
N LYS A 88 -8.23 4.01 16.25
CA LYS A 88 -7.44 3.74 17.47
C LYS A 88 -7.20 4.92 18.42
N GLY A 89 -7.71 6.11 18.12
CA GLY A 89 -7.51 7.29 18.98
C GLY A 89 -6.09 7.88 18.89
N ASP A 90 -5.92 9.06 19.46
CA ASP A 90 -4.97 10.14 19.10
C ASP A 90 -3.44 9.87 19.14
N SER A 91 -2.91 8.63 19.12
CA SER A 91 -1.47 8.44 19.39
C SER A 91 -0.68 7.43 18.56
N LEU A 92 -1.29 6.66 17.66
CA LEU A 92 -0.51 5.72 16.85
C LEU A 92 -0.19 6.30 15.47
N GLN A 93 1.10 6.48 15.21
CA GLN A 93 1.61 6.69 13.87
C GLN A 93 1.62 5.34 13.17
N CYS A 94 0.82 5.24 12.11
CA CYS A 94 0.68 4.00 11.36
C CYS A 94 1.06 4.21 9.90
N ASP A 95 1.57 3.15 9.28
CA ASP A 95 2.03 3.10 7.89
C ASP A 95 1.46 1.85 7.20
N PHE A 96 1.39 1.91 5.87
CA PHE A 96 0.84 0.90 4.98
C PHE A 96 1.96 0.28 4.15
N LEU A 97 2.40 -0.90 4.55
CA LEU A 97 3.44 -1.66 3.88
C LEU A 97 2.87 -2.82 3.06
N TYR A 98 3.66 -3.31 2.11
CA TYR A 98 3.39 -4.55 1.36
C TYR A 98 1.96 -4.67 0.82
N TYR A 99 1.58 -3.71 -0.02
CA TYR A 99 0.24 -3.64 -0.57
C TYR A 99 0.06 -4.46 -1.85
N SER A 100 -1.15 -4.97 -2.06
CA SER A 100 -1.57 -5.64 -3.31
C SER A 100 -3.04 -5.36 -3.59
N PHE A 101 -3.39 -5.17 -4.86
CA PHE A 101 -4.79 -5.12 -5.28
C PHE A 101 -5.44 -6.50 -5.15
N ILE A 102 -6.72 -6.51 -4.74
CA ILE A 102 -7.57 -7.70 -4.77
C ILE A 102 -8.04 -7.88 -6.22
N PRO A 103 -7.81 -9.05 -6.86
CA PRO A 103 -8.08 -9.21 -8.29
C PRO A 103 -9.56 -9.22 -8.68
N THR A 104 -10.46 -9.38 -7.70
CA THR A 104 -11.90 -9.58 -7.90
C THR A 104 -12.76 -8.44 -7.35
N GLU A 105 -12.18 -7.51 -6.60
CA GLU A 105 -12.89 -6.46 -5.86
C GLU A 105 -12.13 -5.15 -5.93
N PRO A 106 -12.83 -4.00 -5.80
CA PRO A 106 -12.21 -2.69 -5.76
C PRO A 106 -11.58 -2.43 -4.39
N ALA A 107 -10.58 -3.25 -4.04
CA ALA A 107 -9.96 -3.25 -2.75
C ALA A 107 -8.47 -3.55 -2.84
N VAL A 108 -7.77 -3.25 -1.74
CA VAL A 108 -6.35 -3.54 -1.54
C VAL A 108 -6.15 -4.26 -0.22
N ILE A 109 -5.16 -5.13 -0.15
CA ILE A 109 -4.62 -5.69 1.09
C ILE A 109 -3.27 -5.05 1.36
N PHE A 110 -2.94 -4.91 2.64
CA PHE A 110 -1.70 -4.32 3.10
C PHE A 110 -1.35 -4.85 4.48
N ILE A 111 -0.11 -4.63 4.89
CA ILE A 111 0.32 -4.72 6.27
C ILE A 111 0.26 -3.32 6.85
N LEU A 112 -0.52 -3.18 7.91
CA LEU A 112 -0.56 -2.02 8.76
C LEU A 112 0.52 -2.15 9.82
N VAL A 113 1.48 -1.24 9.83
CA VAL A 113 2.52 -1.16 10.86
C VAL A 113 2.30 0.10 11.68
N CYS A 114 2.17 -0.02 13.01
CA CYS A 114 2.06 1.14 13.90
C CYS A 114 3.20 1.18 14.93
N ASP A 115 3.71 2.38 15.20
CA ASP A 115 4.72 2.67 16.24
C ASP A 115 4.03 3.33 17.45
N ASP A 116 4.45 2.98 18.67
CA ASP A 116 4.04 3.61 19.94
C ASP A 116 5.11 4.50 20.57
N ASP A 117 6.06 4.98 19.76
CA ASP A 117 7.27 5.73 20.11
C ASP A 117 8.42 4.88 20.66
N GLU A 118 8.18 3.67 21.16
CA GLU A 118 9.23 2.79 21.71
C GLU A 118 9.47 1.54 20.84
N THR A 119 8.42 0.97 20.23
CA THR A 119 8.49 -0.27 19.45
C THR A 119 7.49 -0.30 18.29
N PHE A 120 7.75 -1.14 17.29
CA PHE A 120 6.70 -1.53 16.35
C PHE A 120 5.68 -2.38 17.12
N VAL A 121 4.51 -1.80 17.39
CA VAL A 121 3.52 -2.39 18.31
C VAL A 121 2.53 -3.28 17.61
N LEU A 122 2.27 -3.00 16.34
CA LEU A 122 1.19 -3.66 15.64
C LEU A 122 1.56 -3.89 14.19
N GLU A 123 1.58 -5.17 13.82
CA GLU A 123 1.55 -5.62 12.43
C GLU A 123 0.21 -6.29 12.19
N SER A 124 -0.70 -5.56 11.56
CA SER A 124 -2.03 -6.09 11.22
C SER A 124 -2.18 -6.22 9.73
N ILE A 125 -2.69 -7.36 9.26
CA ILE A 125 -3.12 -7.46 7.86
C ILE A 125 -4.46 -6.73 7.75
N GLY A 126 -4.54 -5.72 6.87
CA GLY A 126 -5.75 -4.96 6.61
C GLY A 126 -6.18 -5.10 5.16
N SER A 127 -7.47 -4.89 4.90
CA SER A 127 -7.97 -4.62 3.56
C SER A 127 -8.80 -3.35 3.51
N PHE A 128 -8.67 -2.59 2.43
CA PHE A 128 -9.41 -1.36 2.21
C PHE A 128 -10.14 -1.41 0.87
N ASN A 129 -11.46 -1.24 0.90
CA ASN A 129 -12.28 -1.09 -0.29
C ASN A 129 -12.35 0.39 -0.69
N TYR A 130 -11.75 0.73 -1.82
CA TYR A 130 -11.61 2.13 -2.27
C TYR A 130 -12.84 2.69 -2.97
N GLU A 131 -13.86 1.87 -3.22
CA GLU A 131 -15.18 2.34 -3.66
C GLU A 131 -16.11 2.65 -2.48
N THR A 132 -16.10 1.81 -1.44
CA THR A 132 -17.00 1.96 -0.28
C THR A 132 -16.38 2.74 0.87
N GLY A 133 -15.05 2.88 0.90
CA GLY A 133 -14.31 3.44 2.03
C GLY A 133 -14.23 2.50 3.24
N GLU A 134 -14.54 1.22 3.06
CA GLU A 134 -14.56 0.25 4.16
C GLU A 134 -13.16 -0.32 4.44
N LEU A 135 -12.71 -0.16 5.68
CA LEU A 135 -11.47 -0.73 6.21
C LEU A 135 -11.77 -1.94 7.09
N THR A 136 -11.17 -3.09 6.77
CA THR A 136 -11.28 -4.34 7.53
C THR A 136 -9.91 -4.79 8.04
N ILE A 137 -9.83 -5.21 9.30
CA ILE A 137 -8.60 -5.71 9.94
C ILE A 137 -8.68 -7.25 10.06
N ILE A 138 -7.85 -7.95 9.29
CA ILE A 138 -7.92 -9.40 9.01
C ILE A 138 -7.21 -10.24 10.09
N ASP A 139 -6.08 -9.78 10.62
CA ASP A 139 -5.27 -10.51 11.62
C ASP A 139 -6.03 -10.87 12.91
N SER A 140 -6.96 -9.99 13.33
CA SER A 140 -7.87 -10.22 14.47
C SER A 140 -8.70 -11.51 14.33
N ILE A 141 -8.87 -12.00 13.10
CA ILE A 141 -9.65 -13.19 12.77
C ILE A 141 -8.78 -14.47 12.80
N ALA A 142 -7.46 -14.33 12.60
CA ALA A 142 -6.57 -15.46 12.37
C ALA A 142 -5.67 -15.81 13.56
N GLY A 143 -5.53 -14.92 14.56
CA GLY A 143 -4.79 -15.19 15.80
C GLY A 143 -3.30 -15.48 15.59
N MET A 144 -2.73 -14.90 14.55
CA MET A 144 -1.31 -15.01 14.20
C MET A 144 -0.60 -13.68 14.51
N GLU A 145 0.71 -13.74 14.77
CA GLU A 145 1.58 -12.59 15.06
C GLU A 145 2.75 -12.59 14.05
N ASP A 146 3.39 -11.44 13.83
CA ASP A 146 4.58 -11.25 12.97
C ASP A 146 4.34 -11.69 11.51
N PHE A 147 3.82 -10.77 10.70
CA PHE A 147 3.40 -11.06 9.33
C PHE A 147 4.24 -10.35 8.29
N SER A 148 4.56 -11.06 7.21
CA SER A 148 5.16 -10.43 6.03
C SER A 148 4.43 -10.82 4.74
N ILE A 149 4.27 -9.81 3.87
CA ILE A 149 3.98 -9.89 2.44
C ILE A 149 2.70 -10.70 2.12
N PRO A 150 1.50 -10.19 2.44
CA PRO A 150 0.25 -10.83 2.04
C PRO A 150 0.05 -10.69 0.52
N VAL A 151 -0.23 -11.80 -0.16
CA VAL A 151 -0.50 -11.81 -1.61
C VAL A 151 -1.76 -12.61 -1.91
N TYR A 152 -2.66 -12.07 -2.74
CA TYR A 152 -3.84 -12.79 -3.19
C TYR A 152 -3.52 -13.84 -4.25
N SER A 153 -4.24 -14.96 -4.19
CA SER A 153 -4.37 -15.84 -5.34
C SER A 153 -5.07 -15.11 -6.50
N PRO A 154 -4.81 -15.48 -7.77
CA PRO A 154 -5.43 -14.83 -8.92
C PRO A 154 -6.96 -14.87 -8.95
N ASP A 155 -7.57 -15.82 -8.25
CA ASP A 155 -9.01 -16.00 -8.08
C ASP A 155 -9.60 -15.16 -6.92
N GLY A 156 -8.77 -14.50 -6.11
CA GLY A 156 -9.20 -13.68 -4.97
C GLY A 156 -9.68 -14.48 -3.74
N GLU A 157 -9.70 -15.81 -3.81
CA GLU A 157 -10.26 -16.67 -2.76
C GLU A 157 -9.28 -16.98 -1.62
N LYS A 158 -7.98 -16.79 -1.87
CA LYS A 158 -6.91 -17.20 -0.94
C LYS A 158 -5.90 -16.08 -0.77
N ILE A 159 -5.32 -16.00 0.42
CA ILE A 159 -4.22 -15.09 0.73
C ILE A 159 -3.04 -15.94 1.19
N ALA A 160 -1.91 -15.83 0.50
CA ALA A 160 -0.65 -16.39 0.94
C ALA A 160 0.09 -15.35 1.80
N LEU A 161 0.67 -15.79 2.92
CA LEU A 161 1.43 -14.93 3.83
C LEU A 161 2.52 -15.72 4.55
N LEU A 162 3.54 -15.01 5.03
CA LEU A 162 4.63 -15.55 5.84
C LEU A 162 4.49 -15.08 7.29
N SER A 163 4.64 -16.00 8.23
CA SER A 163 4.70 -15.71 9.67
C SER A 163 5.56 -16.76 10.38
N ASP A 164 6.46 -16.33 11.27
CA ASP A 164 7.34 -17.22 12.04
C ASP A 164 8.06 -18.29 11.17
N GLY A 165 8.56 -17.84 10.01
CA GLY A 165 9.25 -18.70 9.03
C GLY A 165 8.38 -19.76 8.36
N LYS A 166 7.06 -19.70 8.50
CA LYS A 166 6.08 -20.62 7.89
C LYS A 166 5.23 -19.89 6.87
N VAL A 167 4.80 -20.65 5.85
CA VAL A 167 3.85 -20.19 4.84
C VAL A 167 2.44 -20.58 5.28
N TYR A 168 1.54 -19.60 5.31
CA TYR A 168 0.12 -19.80 5.58
C TYR A 168 -0.70 -19.47 4.34
N ILE A 169 -1.81 -20.20 4.15
CA ILE A 169 -2.82 -19.92 3.15
C ILE A 169 -4.14 -19.69 3.88
N LEU A 170 -4.60 -18.44 3.90
CA LEU A 170 -5.92 -18.09 4.39
C LEU A 170 -6.95 -18.30 3.30
N TYR A 171 -8.08 -18.93 3.64
CA TYR A 171 -9.22 -19.10 2.74
C TYR A 171 -10.28 -18.06 3.09
N ARG A 172 -10.70 -17.28 2.10
CA ARG A 172 -11.79 -16.31 2.29
C ARG A 172 -13.11 -17.03 2.09
N TRP A 173 -13.88 -17.17 3.17
CA TRP A 173 -15.22 -17.72 3.08
C TRP A 173 -16.15 -16.67 2.48
N MET A 174 -16.44 -16.78 1.18
CA MET A 174 -17.49 -15.98 0.57
C MET A 174 -18.82 -16.58 0.99
N ASN A 175 -19.57 -15.88 1.84
CA ASN A 175 -20.97 -16.24 2.03
C ASN A 175 -21.67 -16.02 0.69
N GLU A 176 -22.20 -17.09 0.09
CA GLU A 176 -23.14 -16.95 -1.02
C GLU A 176 -24.28 -16.07 -0.52
N VAL A 177 -24.40 -14.87 -1.09
CA VAL A 177 -25.56 -14.01 -0.86
C VAL A 177 -26.78 -14.78 -1.39
N GLN A 178 -27.60 -15.27 -0.46
CA GLN A 178 -28.88 -15.93 -0.79
C GLN A 178 -29.89 -14.93 -1.37
#